data_AF-A0A1C4KSA7-F1
#
_entry.id   AF-A0A1C4KSA7-F1
#
_cell.length_a   1.000
_cell.length_b   1.000
_cell.length_c   1.000
_cell.angle_alpha   90.00
_cell.angle_beta   90.00
_cell.angle_gamma   90.00
#
_symmetry.space_group_name_H-M   'P 1'
#
loop_
_entity.id
_entity.type
_entity.pdbx_description
1 polymer ?
#
loop_
_entity_poly.entity_id
_entity_poly.type
_entity_poly.pdbx_seq_one_letter_code
_entity_poly.pdbx_strand_id
1 'polypeptide(L)'
;MDGAGGGTREGGGKEEGPAGGSGGASGAGGEALGATRATATATRGDGGRGATLVAGGEGAGESAGVGGPPRPVGELLEQDPRAAVELFAECELLRAEAAEAGVVLDDSPESLEALDQLLPRWRSDPELLDHLGNDAGFYLGTVVARTVPGAVWRLGGDGTPVVLLPSGRELAVVEDGLSWAESGAPELSQVYGEVSEG
;
A
#
# COMPACT_ATOMS: atom_id res chain seq x y z
N MET A 1 4.81 -14.09 -73.53
CA MET A 1 3.92 -13.14 -74.24
C MET A 1 3.09 -12.46 -73.17
N ASP A 2 3.62 -11.39 -72.56
CA ASP A 2 3.37 -9.96 -72.93
C ASP A 2 1.95 -9.54 -72.48
N GLY A 3 1.66 -8.46 -71.74
CA GLY A 3 2.38 -7.33 -71.13
C GLY A 3 1.41 -6.69 -70.10
N ALA A 4 1.88 -6.03 -69.04
CA ALA A 4 2.27 -4.61 -68.94
C ALA A 4 1.12 -3.62 -68.66
N GLY A 5 1.29 -2.83 -67.58
CA GLY A 5 0.58 -1.58 -67.24
C GLY A 5 0.27 -1.51 -65.73
N GLY A 6 0.73 -0.55 -64.90
CA GLY A 6 1.45 0.70 -65.09
C GLY A 6 0.82 1.80 -64.19
N GLY A 7 1.64 2.51 -63.39
CA GLY A 7 1.35 3.87 -62.86
C GLY A 7 1.14 3.98 -61.34
N THR A 8 2.16 4.42 -60.56
CA THR A 8 2.41 5.80 -60.03
C THR A 8 1.42 6.24 -58.92
N ARG A 9 1.82 6.77 -57.75
CA ARG A 9 2.64 7.99 -57.54
C ARG A 9 3.23 8.09 -56.13
N GLU A 10 4.42 8.67 -56.08
CA GLU A 10 5.02 9.36 -54.93
C GLU A 10 4.21 10.60 -54.50
N GLY A 11 4.35 10.97 -53.23
CA GLY A 11 3.97 12.28 -52.71
C GLY A 11 4.75 12.59 -51.42
N GLY A 12 5.83 13.33 -51.55
CA GLY A 12 6.55 13.97 -50.44
C GLY A 12 6.19 15.45 -50.27
N GLY A 13 6.46 15.99 -49.08
CA GLY A 13 6.47 17.41 -48.70
C GLY A 13 6.43 17.52 -47.17
N LYS A 14 7.48 17.89 -46.43
CA LYS A 14 8.11 19.23 -46.25
C LYS A 14 7.06 20.30 -45.89
N GLU A 15 7.19 21.19 -44.91
CA GLU A 15 8.21 21.55 -43.91
C GLU A 15 7.60 22.71 -43.06
N GLU A 16 8.28 23.08 -41.97
CA GLU A 16 8.28 24.41 -41.29
C GLU A 16 7.32 24.73 -40.11
N GLY A 17 7.94 25.21 -39.02
CA GLY A 17 7.34 25.73 -37.77
C GLY A 17 6.83 27.18 -37.86
N PRO A 18 6.66 27.88 -36.72
CA PRO A 18 7.78 28.62 -36.14
C PRO A 18 7.78 28.74 -34.59
N ALA A 19 8.79 29.48 -34.12
CA ALA A 19 9.27 29.71 -32.76
C ALA A 19 8.50 30.76 -31.91
N GLY A 20 8.87 30.82 -30.61
CA GLY A 20 8.68 31.94 -29.68
C GLY A 20 8.19 31.46 -28.30
N GLY A 21 8.77 31.80 -27.15
CA GLY A 21 9.81 32.75 -26.82
C GLY A 21 10.20 32.64 -25.34
N SER A 22 11.35 33.22 -25.05
CA SER A 22 12.11 33.28 -23.80
C SER A 22 11.57 34.21 -22.70
N GLY A 23 11.94 33.92 -21.46
CA GLY A 23 12.07 34.86 -20.33
C GLY A 23 11.95 34.09 -19.01
N GLY A 24 12.78 34.22 -17.98
CA GLY A 24 13.86 35.15 -17.67
C GLY A 24 14.04 35.14 -16.14
N ALA A 25 15.21 34.67 -15.70
CA ALA A 25 15.96 34.89 -14.46
C ALA A 25 15.32 35.34 -13.12
N SER A 26 15.90 34.73 -12.07
CA SER A 26 16.48 35.38 -10.87
C SER A 26 15.66 35.40 -9.57
N GLY A 27 16.24 34.77 -8.56
CA GLY A 27 15.85 34.86 -7.15
C GLY A 27 16.79 34.03 -6.28
N ALA A 28 17.96 34.60 -5.98
CA ALA A 28 18.92 34.07 -5.01
C ALA A 28 18.52 34.47 -3.57
N GLY A 29 18.91 33.64 -2.60
CA GLY A 29 18.90 33.93 -1.16
C GLY A 29 17.97 32.98 -0.38
N GLY A 30 18.40 32.20 0.59
CA GLY A 30 19.71 32.08 1.21
C GLY A 30 19.74 30.95 2.24
N GLU A 31 20.90 30.87 2.89
CA GLU A 31 21.08 30.51 4.30
C GLU A 31 20.62 29.13 4.83
N ALA A 32 21.55 28.19 4.67
CA ALA A 32 22.17 27.40 5.73
C ALA A 32 21.28 26.97 6.91
N LEU A 33 20.68 25.78 6.81
CA LEU A 33 20.24 25.02 7.97
C LEU A 33 21.32 24.01 8.36
N GLY A 34 21.83 24.21 9.58
CA GLY A 34 22.99 23.56 10.13
C GLY A 34 22.83 22.04 10.26
N ALA A 35 23.86 21.34 9.82
CA ALA A 35 24.12 19.97 10.21
C ALA A 35 24.35 19.91 11.73
N THR A 36 23.34 19.47 12.49
CA THR A 36 23.53 19.11 13.89
C THR A 36 24.32 17.81 13.94
N ARG A 37 25.63 17.95 14.11
CA ARG A 37 26.56 16.87 14.43
C ARG A 37 26.24 16.40 15.86
N ALA A 38 25.56 15.27 15.98
CA ALA A 38 25.36 14.59 17.26
C ALA A 38 26.72 14.03 17.73
N THR A 39 27.36 14.71 18.68
CA THR A 39 28.49 14.17 19.43
C THR A 39 27.97 13.20 20.48
N ALA A 40 28.04 11.90 20.20
CA ALA A 40 27.85 10.86 21.20
C ALA A 40 29.07 10.82 22.14
N THR A 41 28.93 11.34 23.36
CA THR A 41 29.88 11.11 24.45
C THR A 41 29.53 9.80 25.14
N ALA A 42 30.27 8.73 24.83
CA ALA A 42 30.19 7.48 25.55
C ALA A 42 30.90 7.62 26.91
N THR A 43 30.13 7.70 28.00
CA THR A 43 30.65 7.53 29.35
C THR A 43 30.67 6.05 29.69
N ARG A 44 31.88 5.47 29.70
CA ARG A 44 32.15 4.15 30.26
C ARG A 44 31.96 4.23 31.78
N GLY A 45 30.89 3.62 32.29
CA GLY A 45 30.69 3.29 33.69
C GLY A 45 30.70 1.78 33.85
N ASP A 46 31.81 1.26 34.36
CA ASP A 46 31.95 -0.11 34.86
C ASP A 46 31.36 -0.20 36.28
N GLY A 47 30.70 -1.31 36.58
CA GLY A 47 30.49 -1.75 37.97
C GLY A 47 29.04 -2.03 38.39
N GLY A 48 28.79 -3.31 38.69
CA GLY A 48 28.15 -3.64 39.98
C GLY A 48 26.65 -3.95 39.99
N ARG A 49 26.35 -5.24 39.85
CA ARG A 49 25.34 -6.04 40.60
C ARG A 49 24.44 -5.29 41.60
N GLY A 50 23.14 -5.55 41.53
CA GLY A 50 22.24 -5.39 42.69
C GLY A 50 20.76 -5.36 42.33
N ALA A 51 20.02 -6.36 42.78
CA ALA A 51 18.58 -6.50 42.65
C ALA A 51 17.78 -5.44 43.42
N THR A 52 16.53 -5.19 43.01
CA THR A 52 15.28 -5.29 43.82
C THR A 52 14.18 -4.37 43.29
N LEU A 53 13.00 -4.96 43.08
CA LEU A 53 11.72 -4.27 42.86
C LEU A 53 11.34 -3.37 44.05
N VAL A 54 10.89 -2.14 43.78
CA VAL A 54 9.91 -1.44 44.61
C VAL A 54 8.98 -0.59 43.73
N ALA A 55 7.68 -0.75 43.97
CA ALA A 55 6.62 0.10 43.46
C ALA A 55 6.59 1.43 44.22
N GLY A 56 6.20 2.52 43.53
CA GLY A 56 5.97 3.84 44.11
C GLY A 56 5.12 4.66 43.13
N GLY A 57 3.97 5.12 43.62
CA GLY A 57 2.87 5.64 42.81
C GLY A 57 2.98 7.09 42.36
N GLU A 58 2.10 7.39 41.41
CA GLU A 58 1.32 8.62 41.18
C GLU A 58 2.00 9.99 41.15
N GLY A 59 1.76 10.72 40.06
CA GLY A 59 1.90 12.17 40.06
C GLY A 59 1.74 12.83 38.69
N ALA A 60 0.48 13.03 38.31
CA ALA A 60 -0.04 14.20 37.59
C ALA A 60 0.56 14.60 36.20
N GLY A 61 -0.29 14.43 35.19
CA GLY A 61 -0.68 15.55 34.31
C GLY A 61 0.29 15.94 33.21
N GLU A 62 0.01 15.48 31.99
CA GLU A 62 0.12 16.36 30.84
C GLU A 62 -1.04 16.10 29.88
N SER A 63 -1.76 17.17 29.56
CA SER A 63 -2.89 17.18 28.66
C SER A 63 -2.43 17.00 27.21
N ALA A 64 -3.21 16.22 26.45
CA ALA A 64 -3.47 16.40 25.02
C ALA A 64 -2.26 16.77 24.13
N GLY A 65 -1.51 15.76 23.73
CA GLY A 65 -0.80 15.74 22.46
C GLY A 65 -1.42 14.66 21.57
N VAL A 66 -2.39 15.02 20.73
CA VAL A 66 -2.76 14.21 19.56
C VAL A 66 -1.52 14.18 18.66
N GLY A 67 -0.79 13.07 18.72
CA GLY A 67 0.49 12.92 18.02
C GLY A 67 1.38 11.84 18.62
N GLY A 68 0.81 10.75 19.16
CA GLY A 68 1.60 9.54 19.37
C GLY A 68 2.08 9.01 18.00
N PRO A 69 3.27 8.36 17.93
CA PRO A 69 3.68 7.68 16.70
C PRO A 69 2.55 6.75 16.24
N PRO A 70 2.38 6.50 14.93
CA PRO A 70 1.34 5.60 14.45
C PRO A 70 1.42 4.32 15.28
N ARG A 71 0.34 4.01 16.01
CA ARG A 71 0.29 2.76 16.79
C ARG A 71 0.59 1.65 15.80
N PRO A 72 1.57 0.78 16.07
CA PRO A 72 1.90 -0.28 15.14
C PRO A 72 0.61 -1.07 14.93
N VAL A 73 0.22 -1.25 13.67
CA VAL A 73 -1.01 -1.92 13.24
C VAL A 73 -1.24 -3.23 13.99
N GLY A 74 -0.16 -3.91 14.38
CA GLY A 74 -0.22 -5.10 15.23
C GLY A 74 -0.84 -4.89 16.61
N GLU A 75 -0.55 -3.80 17.31
CA GLU A 75 -1.15 -3.54 18.62
C GLU A 75 -2.66 -3.25 18.50
N LEU A 76 -3.09 -2.63 17.38
CA LEU A 76 -4.51 -2.43 17.10
C LEU A 76 -5.21 -3.76 16.77
N LEU A 77 -4.58 -4.63 16.00
CA LEU A 77 -5.08 -5.98 15.71
C LEU A 77 -5.25 -6.82 16.99
N GLU A 78 -4.34 -6.69 17.95
CA GLU A 78 -4.41 -7.41 19.23
C GLU A 78 -5.52 -6.87 20.15
N GLN A 79 -5.75 -5.56 20.14
CA GLN A 79 -6.70 -4.87 21.04
C GLN A 79 -8.13 -4.84 20.48
N ASP A 80 -8.27 -4.54 19.19
CA ASP A 80 -9.55 -4.39 18.49
C ASP A 80 -9.41 -4.77 17.00
N PRO A 81 -9.56 -6.07 16.67
CA PRO A 81 -9.52 -6.56 15.30
C PRO A 81 -10.54 -5.88 14.37
N ARG A 82 -11.65 -5.37 14.91
CA ARG A 82 -12.69 -4.70 14.11
C ARG A 82 -12.29 -3.26 13.79
N ALA A 83 -11.66 -2.55 14.71
CA ALA A 83 -11.07 -1.24 14.41
C ALA A 83 -9.88 -1.36 13.43
N ALA A 84 -9.10 -2.45 13.49
CA ALA A 84 -8.07 -2.73 12.50
C ALA A 84 -8.65 -2.91 11.09
N VAL A 85 -9.79 -3.60 10.97
CA VAL A 85 -10.51 -3.75 9.68
C VAL A 85 -10.87 -2.39 9.08
N GLU A 86 -11.37 -1.45 9.88
CA GLU A 86 -11.76 -0.12 9.37
C GLU A 86 -10.54 0.68 8.88
N LEU A 87 -9.40 0.61 9.60
CA LEU A 87 -8.15 1.24 9.19
C LEU A 87 -7.58 0.62 7.90
N PHE A 88 -7.64 -0.71 7.81
CA PHE A 88 -7.22 -1.43 6.61
C PHE A 88 -8.13 -1.14 5.41
N ALA A 89 -9.42 -0.91 5.64
CA ALA A 89 -10.41 -0.64 4.60
C ALA A 89 -10.31 0.77 4.00
N GLU A 90 -9.50 1.66 4.58
CA GLU A 90 -9.26 2.99 4.03
C GLU A 90 -8.71 2.89 2.61
N CYS A 91 -7.79 1.93 2.34
CA CYS A 91 -7.28 1.54 1.02
C CYS A 91 -7.24 2.71 0.02
N GLU A 92 -6.74 3.88 0.45
CA GLU A 92 -7.04 5.15 -0.23
C GLU A 92 -6.52 5.13 -1.66
N LEU A 93 -5.36 4.50 -1.86
CA LEU A 93 -4.74 4.40 -3.17
C LEU A 93 -5.52 3.44 -4.08
N LEU A 94 -5.86 2.24 -3.59
CA LEU A 94 -6.65 1.28 -4.37
C LEU A 94 -8.03 1.83 -4.74
N ARG A 95 -8.71 2.52 -3.80
CA ARG A 95 -10.01 3.15 -4.05
C ARG A 95 -9.88 4.29 -5.06
N ALA A 96 -8.79 5.05 -5.04
CA ALA A 96 -8.52 6.07 -6.06
C ALA A 96 -8.28 5.45 -7.45
N GLU A 97 -7.45 4.41 -7.56
CA GLU A 97 -7.20 3.70 -8.83
C GLU A 97 -8.49 3.06 -9.39
N ALA A 98 -9.31 2.46 -8.53
CA ALA A 98 -10.61 1.92 -8.93
C ALA A 98 -11.57 3.02 -9.41
N ALA A 99 -11.63 4.15 -8.69
CA ALA A 99 -12.49 5.28 -9.07
C ALA A 99 -12.09 5.89 -10.42
N GLU A 100 -10.79 6.01 -10.70
CA GLU A 100 -10.27 6.47 -12.01
C GLU A 100 -10.66 5.53 -13.17
N ALA A 101 -10.88 4.24 -12.87
CA ALA A 101 -11.42 3.25 -13.81
C ALA A 101 -12.95 3.18 -13.85
N GLY A 102 -13.65 3.98 -13.04
CA GLY A 102 -15.12 3.97 -12.93
C GLY A 102 -15.69 2.81 -12.10
N VAL A 103 -14.86 2.17 -11.27
CA VAL A 103 -15.23 1.08 -10.37
C VAL A 103 -15.52 1.64 -8.97
N VAL A 104 -16.62 1.20 -8.37
CA VAL A 104 -16.98 1.52 -6.98
C VAL A 104 -16.73 0.28 -6.13
N LEU A 105 -15.89 0.44 -5.10
CA LEU A 105 -15.56 -0.63 -4.16
C LEU A 105 -16.48 -0.58 -2.93
N ASP A 106 -17.31 -1.61 -2.75
CA ASP A 106 -18.34 -1.71 -1.70
C ASP A 106 -18.07 -2.83 -0.68
N ASP A 107 -16.83 -3.31 -0.63
CA ASP A 107 -16.36 -4.40 0.22
C ASP A 107 -17.09 -5.74 -0.05
N SER A 108 -17.60 -5.93 -1.27
CA SER A 108 -18.22 -7.18 -1.72
C SER A 108 -17.26 -8.08 -2.51
N PRO A 109 -17.61 -9.37 -2.70
CA PRO A 109 -16.89 -10.25 -3.62
C PRO A 109 -16.88 -9.74 -5.07
N GLU A 110 -17.98 -9.14 -5.54
CA GLU A 110 -18.08 -8.59 -6.89
C GLU A 110 -17.09 -7.43 -7.12
N SER A 111 -16.77 -6.67 -6.06
CA SER A 111 -15.71 -5.66 -6.13
C SER A 111 -14.32 -6.26 -6.39
N LEU A 112 -14.05 -7.49 -5.95
CA LEU A 112 -12.77 -8.17 -6.25
C LEU A 112 -12.66 -8.50 -7.73
N GLU A 113 -13.74 -9.00 -8.33
CA GLU A 113 -13.79 -9.25 -9.78
C GLU A 113 -13.56 -7.95 -10.57
N ALA A 114 -14.13 -6.83 -10.12
CA ALA A 114 -13.93 -5.54 -10.75
C ALA A 114 -12.48 -5.03 -10.63
N LEU A 115 -11.82 -5.27 -9.49
CA LEU A 115 -10.39 -4.98 -9.31
C LEU A 115 -9.54 -5.78 -10.29
N ASP A 116 -9.82 -7.07 -10.47
CA ASP A 116 -9.10 -7.94 -11.40
C ASP A 116 -9.14 -7.46 -12.87
N GLN A 117 -10.11 -6.59 -13.22
CA GLN A 117 -10.22 -6.00 -14.57
C GLN A 117 -9.47 -4.65 -14.72
N LEU A 118 -8.82 -4.13 -13.68
CA LEU A 118 -8.12 -2.85 -13.76
C LEU A 118 -6.91 -2.92 -14.70
N LEU A 119 -6.69 -1.84 -15.45
CA LEU A 119 -5.50 -1.71 -16.28
C LEU A 119 -4.27 -1.42 -15.40
N PRO A 120 -3.18 -2.20 -15.51
CA PRO A 120 -2.08 -2.19 -14.54
C PRO A 120 -1.09 -1.04 -14.75
N ARG A 121 -1.57 0.20 -14.64
CA ARG A 121 -0.77 1.42 -14.85
C ARG A 121 0.31 1.60 -13.79
N TRP A 122 0.05 1.14 -12.58
CA TRP A 122 0.96 1.19 -11.44
C TRP A 122 2.26 0.40 -11.63
N ARG A 123 2.26 -0.65 -12.47
CA ARG A 123 3.43 -1.54 -12.63
C ARG A 123 4.70 -0.87 -13.16
N SER A 124 4.58 0.34 -13.70
CA SER A 124 5.74 1.12 -14.16
C SER A 124 6.46 1.86 -13.02
N ASP A 125 5.86 1.92 -11.84
CA ASP A 125 6.37 2.61 -10.65
C ASP A 125 6.43 1.62 -9.47
N PRO A 126 7.63 1.20 -9.05
CA PRO A 126 7.80 0.24 -7.96
C PRO A 126 7.22 0.72 -6.62
N GLU A 127 7.30 2.02 -6.31
CA GLU A 127 6.74 2.54 -5.06
C GLU A 127 5.21 2.43 -5.10
N LEU A 128 4.61 2.79 -6.23
CA LEU A 128 3.16 2.70 -6.42
C LEU A 128 2.67 1.25 -6.40
N LEU A 129 3.42 0.33 -7.02
CA LEU A 129 3.13 -1.10 -7.02
C LEU A 129 3.10 -1.66 -5.60
N ASP A 130 4.11 -1.37 -4.78
CA ASP A 130 4.19 -1.87 -3.40
C ASP A 130 3.00 -1.37 -2.55
N HIS A 131 2.67 -0.08 -2.65
CA HIS A 131 1.55 0.50 -1.91
C HIS A 131 0.21 -0.07 -2.38
N LEU A 132 0.00 -0.18 -3.70
CA LEU A 132 -1.24 -0.72 -4.25
C LEU A 132 -1.42 -2.20 -3.92
N GLY A 133 -0.35 -2.99 -3.97
CA GLY A 133 -0.40 -4.41 -3.61
C GLY A 133 -0.77 -4.63 -2.15
N ASN A 134 -0.22 -3.81 -1.24
CA ASN A 134 -0.63 -3.83 0.17
C ASN A 134 -2.12 -3.50 0.33
N ASP A 135 -2.60 -2.43 -0.31
CA ASP A 135 -4.02 -2.06 -0.26
C ASP A 135 -4.92 -3.15 -0.85
N ALA A 136 -4.53 -3.76 -1.97
CA ALA A 136 -5.26 -4.86 -2.60
C ALA A 136 -5.38 -6.07 -1.66
N GLY A 137 -4.29 -6.41 -0.97
CA GLY A 137 -4.28 -7.45 0.05
C GLY A 137 -5.21 -7.14 1.21
N PHE A 138 -5.14 -5.93 1.76
CA PHE A 138 -6.02 -5.50 2.85
C PHE A 138 -7.49 -5.46 2.46
N TYR A 139 -7.79 -5.07 1.22
CA TYR A 139 -9.13 -5.12 0.68
C TYR A 139 -9.64 -6.56 0.57
N LEU A 140 -8.85 -7.48 0.00
CA LEU A 140 -9.16 -8.91 -0.05
C LEU A 140 -9.45 -9.46 1.35
N GLY A 141 -8.57 -9.20 2.32
CA GLY A 141 -8.75 -9.65 3.70
C GLY A 141 -10.01 -9.10 4.35
N THR A 142 -10.39 -7.86 4.03
CA THR A 142 -11.64 -7.23 4.50
C THR A 142 -12.87 -7.93 3.94
N VAL A 143 -12.89 -8.21 2.62
CA VAL A 143 -13.98 -8.95 1.97
C VAL A 143 -14.11 -10.35 2.58
N VAL A 144 -13.00 -11.07 2.76
CA VAL A 144 -12.99 -12.41 3.39
C VAL A 144 -13.51 -12.36 4.82
N ALA A 145 -12.97 -11.49 5.67
CA ALA A 145 -13.37 -11.39 7.07
C ALA A 145 -14.85 -10.96 7.25
N ARG A 146 -15.41 -10.23 6.29
CA ARG A 146 -16.82 -9.81 6.32
C ARG A 146 -17.78 -10.87 5.81
N THR A 147 -17.37 -11.67 4.82
CA THR A 147 -18.29 -12.55 4.08
C THR A 147 -18.11 -14.04 4.39
N VAL A 148 -16.93 -14.48 4.83
CA VAL A 148 -16.64 -15.87 5.20
C VAL A 148 -16.87 -16.06 6.71
N PRO A 149 -17.90 -16.82 7.13
CA PRO A 149 -18.22 -16.96 8.55
C PRO A 149 -17.08 -17.63 9.32
N GLY A 150 -16.59 -16.94 10.36
CA GLY A 150 -15.51 -17.43 11.21
C GLY A 150 -14.10 -17.07 10.74
N ALA A 151 -13.98 -16.38 9.59
CA ALA A 151 -12.73 -15.73 9.21
C ALA A 151 -12.45 -14.53 10.13
N VAL A 152 -11.23 -14.43 10.64
CA VAL A 152 -10.82 -13.35 11.57
C VAL A 152 -9.43 -12.84 11.25
N TRP A 153 -9.22 -11.54 11.39
CA TRP A 153 -7.89 -10.94 11.31
C TRP A 153 -7.01 -11.33 12.51
N ARG A 154 -5.73 -11.58 12.25
CA ARG A 154 -4.69 -11.81 13.25
C ARG A 154 -3.35 -11.26 12.76
N LEU A 155 -2.37 -11.29 13.66
CA LEU A 155 -0.96 -11.20 13.30
C LEU A 155 -0.39 -12.61 13.08
N GLY A 156 0.30 -12.78 11.95
CA GLY A 156 1.13 -13.93 11.67
C GLY A 156 2.36 -13.99 12.57
N GLY A 157 3.10 -15.10 12.51
CA GLY A 157 4.29 -15.32 13.34
C GLY A 157 5.44 -14.34 13.10
N ASP A 158 5.43 -13.64 11.97
CA ASP A 158 6.36 -12.59 11.57
C ASP A 158 5.85 -11.16 11.87
N GLY A 159 4.64 -11.04 12.43
CA GLY A 159 4.00 -9.76 12.72
C GLY A 159 3.27 -9.13 11.53
N THR A 160 3.08 -9.87 10.44
CA THR A 160 2.27 -9.40 9.30
C THR A 160 0.77 -9.63 9.53
N PRO A 161 -0.11 -8.79 8.96
CA PRO A 161 -1.55 -9.03 9.03
C PRO A 161 -1.93 -10.26 8.19
N VAL A 162 -2.67 -11.18 8.79
CA VAL A 162 -3.21 -12.37 8.11
C VAL A 162 -4.69 -12.54 8.43
N VAL A 163 -5.42 -13.25 7.58
CA VAL A 163 -6.78 -13.71 7.88
C VAL A 163 -6.74 -15.19 8.24
N LEU A 164 -7.08 -15.52 9.49
CA LEU A 164 -7.27 -16.90 9.93
C LEU A 164 -8.64 -17.38 9.46
N LEU A 165 -8.64 -18.44 8.66
CA LEU A 165 -9.84 -19.10 8.15
C LEU A 165 -10.41 -20.10 9.18
N PRO A 166 -11.71 -20.47 9.06
CA PRO A 166 -12.32 -21.49 9.93
C PRO A 166 -11.61 -22.85 9.90
N SER A 167 -10.98 -23.17 8.77
CA SER A 167 -10.15 -24.37 8.60
C SER A 167 -8.85 -24.37 9.42
N GLY A 168 -8.48 -23.22 10.01
CA GLY A 168 -7.22 -23.01 10.72
C GLY A 168 -6.05 -22.60 9.81
N ARG A 169 -6.28 -22.49 8.49
CA ARG A 169 -5.31 -21.93 7.54
C ARG A 169 -5.22 -20.41 7.68
N GLU A 170 -4.04 -19.86 7.46
CA GLU A 170 -3.82 -18.42 7.37
C GLU A 170 -3.76 -18.00 5.90
N LEU A 171 -4.45 -16.91 5.57
CA LEU A 171 -4.37 -16.24 4.28
C LEU A 171 -3.36 -15.10 4.39
N ALA A 172 -2.29 -15.17 3.60
CA ALA A 172 -1.20 -14.20 3.57
C ALA A 172 -1.56 -13.01 2.67
N VAL A 173 -2.55 -12.23 3.10
CA VAL A 173 -3.21 -11.21 2.27
C VAL A 173 -2.25 -10.21 1.62
N VAL A 174 -1.18 -9.82 2.31
CA VAL A 174 -0.17 -8.90 1.76
C VAL A 174 0.61 -9.55 0.61
N GLU A 175 0.99 -10.81 0.76
CA GLU A 175 1.68 -11.57 -0.30
C GLU A 175 0.77 -11.75 -1.53
N ASP A 176 -0.50 -12.13 -1.30
CA ASP A 176 -1.48 -12.31 -2.37
C ASP A 176 -1.74 -10.98 -3.12
N GLY A 177 -1.89 -9.87 -2.38
CA GLY A 177 -2.09 -8.54 -2.95
C GLY A 177 -0.89 -8.03 -3.76
N LEU A 178 0.34 -8.25 -3.28
CA LEU A 178 1.56 -7.92 -4.01
C LEU A 178 1.69 -8.76 -5.28
N SER A 179 1.45 -10.07 -5.21
CA SER A 179 1.47 -10.95 -6.39
C SER A 179 0.47 -10.51 -7.46
N TRP A 180 -0.73 -10.11 -7.03
CA TRP A 180 -1.75 -9.53 -7.90
C TRP A 180 -1.29 -8.19 -8.51
N ALA A 181 -0.74 -7.28 -7.71
CA ALA A 181 -0.27 -6.00 -8.22
C ALA A 181 0.87 -6.18 -9.24
N GLU A 182 1.79 -7.12 -9.02
CA GLU A 182 2.91 -7.42 -9.90
C GLU A 182 2.47 -8.08 -11.21
N SER A 183 1.60 -9.09 -11.14
CA SER A 183 1.36 -10.01 -12.27
C SER A 183 -0.09 -10.10 -12.70
N GLY A 184 -1.03 -9.72 -11.83
CA GLY A 184 -2.47 -9.93 -11.99
C GLY A 184 -2.89 -11.36 -11.66
N ALA A 185 -1.98 -12.16 -11.10
CA ALA A 185 -2.21 -13.55 -10.75
C ALA A 185 -1.63 -13.87 -9.35
N PRO A 186 -2.29 -14.74 -8.56
CA PRO A 186 -3.69 -15.16 -8.76
C PRO A 186 -4.65 -13.95 -8.73
N GLU A 187 -5.80 -14.08 -9.38
CA GLU A 187 -6.85 -13.05 -9.31
C GLU A 187 -7.39 -12.97 -7.88
N LEU A 188 -7.71 -11.77 -7.40
CA LEU A 188 -8.21 -11.57 -6.02
C LEU A 188 -9.54 -12.30 -5.84
N SER A 189 -10.40 -12.28 -6.85
CA SER A 189 -11.65 -13.03 -6.89
C SER A 189 -11.44 -14.55 -6.85
N GLN A 190 -10.37 -15.06 -7.48
CA GLN A 190 -10.00 -16.47 -7.40
C GLN A 190 -9.58 -16.85 -5.98
N VAL A 191 -8.68 -16.08 -5.36
CA VAL A 191 -8.24 -16.32 -3.98
C VAL A 191 -9.43 -16.32 -3.03
N TYR A 192 -10.34 -15.35 -3.20
CA TYR A 192 -11.60 -15.31 -2.46
C TYR A 192 -12.46 -16.58 -2.64
N GLY A 193 -12.67 -17.01 -3.89
CA GLY A 193 -13.43 -18.20 -4.21
C GLY A 193 -12.91 -19.42 -3.47
N GLU A 194 -11.60 -19.66 -3.55
CA GLU A 194 -10.92 -20.79 -2.90
C GLU A 194 -11.11 -20.83 -1.39
N VAL A 195 -11.10 -19.66 -0.71
CA VAL A 195 -11.27 -19.60 0.75
C VAL A 195 -12.73 -19.59 1.19
N SER A 196 -13.66 -19.18 0.33
CA SER A 196 -15.09 -19.15 0.63
C SER A 196 -15.74 -20.53 0.55
N GLU A 197 -15.17 -21.45 -0.25
CA GLU A 197 -15.65 -22.82 -0.43
C GLU A 197 -15.16 -23.81 0.65
N GLY A 198 -14.15 -23.44 1.45
CA GLY A 198 -13.44 -24.33 2.40
C GLY A 198 -13.89 -24.23 3.84
#